data_AF-G5J559-F1
#
_entry.id   AF-G5J559-F1
#
_cell.length_a   1.000
_cell.length_b   1.000
_cell.length_c   1.000
_cell.angle_alpha   90.00
_cell.angle_beta   90.00
_cell.angle_gamma   90.00
#
_symmetry.space_group_name_H-M   'P 1'
#
loop_
_entity.id
_entity.type
_entity.pdbx_description
1 polymer ?
#
loop_
_entity_poly.entity_id
_entity_poly.type
_entity_poly.pdbx_seq_one_letter_code
_entity_poly.pdbx_strand_id
1 'polypeptide(L)'
;MISTISLLIILSIVVAYGQWQLKQSKKALKFEKFKSRDLKKKLKLALVTIRKMEGNPDLVHAREFNLDYLRMRMDEEVFHYVVVNQIKMKVTQLVGAALRPSTDKVQAGVIAGGRNIDESFDVTYEVETQEGKWNRGVLFRISIKLIKLPTQSSGATVTQIIECVENFLAPTTNNESWQPAIQGQVVLISWDQKAKPTPLLVIEQSEEGLNITRKNPVPSHRSSSHH
;
A
#
# COMPACT_ATOMS: atom_id res chain seq x y z
N MET A 1 -58.27 -19.95 49.95
CA MET A 1 -57.72 -18.58 49.89
C MET A 1 -56.21 -18.53 49.61
N ILE A 2 -55.39 -19.48 50.09
CA ILE A 2 -53.93 -19.46 49.86
C ILE A 2 -53.57 -19.63 48.36
N SER A 3 -54.26 -20.52 47.64
CA SER A 3 -54.00 -20.78 46.21
C SER A 3 -54.22 -19.56 45.30
N THR A 4 -55.25 -18.75 45.56
CA THR A 4 -55.56 -17.54 44.78
C THR A 4 -54.55 -16.43 45.02
N ILE A 5 -54.00 -16.32 46.23
CA ILE A 5 -52.96 -15.33 46.57
C ILE A 5 -51.64 -15.69 45.88
N SER A 6 -51.25 -16.97 45.89
CA SER A 6 -50.05 -17.44 45.18
C SER A 6 -50.15 -17.21 43.67
N LEU A 7 -51.32 -17.42 43.07
CA LEU A 7 -51.55 -17.16 41.64
C LEU A 7 -51.36 -15.67 41.29
N LEU A 8 -51.86 -14.77 42.15
CA LEU A 8 -51.71 -13.32 41.99
C LEU A 8 -50.24 -12.85 42.07
N ILE A 9 -49.45 -13.46 42.95
CA ILE A 9 -48.01 -13.18 43.08
C ILE A 9 -47.27 -13.63 41.82
N ILE A 10 -47.56 -14.82 41.30
CA ILE A 10 -46.92 -15.31 40.06
C ILE A 10 -47.30 -14.41 38.87
N LEU A 11 -48.57 -14.02 38.77
CA LEU A 11 -49.05 -13.15 37.68
C LEU A 11 -48.33 -11.80 37.71
N SER A 12 -48.17 -11.20 38.89
CA SER A 12 -47.51 -9.90 39.05
C SER A 12 -46.02 -9.96 38.70
N ILE A 13 -45.32 -11.05 39.04
CA ILE A 13 -43.92 -11.27 38.65
C ILE A 13 -43.79 -11.39 37.13
N VAL A 14 -44.67 -12.17 36.47
CA VAL A 14 -44.65 -12.33 35.01
C VAL A 14 -44.91 -11.01 34.30
N VAL A 15 -45.86 -10.21 34.78
CA VAL A 15 -46.14 -8.88 34.20
C VAL A 15 -44.95 -7.94 34.37
N ALA A 16 -44.32 -7.92 35.55
CA ALA A 16 -43.14 -7.08 35.80
C ALA A 16 -41.96 -7.49 34.91
N TYR A 17 -41.69 -8.78 34.77
CA TYR A 17 -40.64 -9.31 33.90
C TYR A 17 -40.91 -9.00 32.42
N GLY A 18 -42.15 -9.19 31.96
CA GLY A 18 -42.55 -8.85 30.58
C GLY A 18 -42.35 -7.37 30.26
N GLN A 19 -42.75 -6.47 31.17
CA GLN A 19 -42.54 -5.03 31.01
C GLN A 19 -41.05 -4.66 30.97
N TRP A 20 -40.21 -5.32 31.77
CA TRP A 20 -38.76 -5.10 31.75
C TRP A 20 -38.13 -5.57 30.44
N GLN A 21 -38.49 -6.76 29.96
CA GLN A 21 -37.99 -7.31 28.69
C GLN A 21 -38.41 -6.43 27.49
N LEU A 22 -39.66 -5.97 27.45
CA LEU A 22 -40.14 -5.05 26.41
C LEU A 22 -39.39 -3.73 26.42
N LYS A 23 -39.04 -3.19 27.59
CA LYS A 23 -38.22 -1.98 27.71
C LYS A 23 -36.82 -2.18 27.13
N GLN A 24 -36.18 -3.33 27.39
CA GLN A 24 -34.85 -3.62 26.84
C GLN A 24 -34.89 -3.78 25.31
N SER A 25 -35.84 -4.55 24.78
CA SER A 25 -36.01 -4.73 23.33
C SER A 25 -36.32 -3.40 22.62
N LYS A 26 -37.12 -2.52 23.24
CA LYS A 26 -37.41 -1.19 22.68
C LYS A 26 -36.18 -0.28 22.65
N LYS A 27 -35.28 -0.37 23.64
CA LYS A 27 -34.01 0.36 23.64
C LYS A 27 -33.09 -0.15 22.52
N ALA A 28 -32.92 -1.46 22.39
CA ALA A 28 -32.13 -2.08 21.33
C ALA A 28 -32.64 -1.69 19.93
N LEU A 29 -33.96 -1.76 19.71
CA LEU A 29 -34.57 -1.34 18.44
C LEU A 29 -34.35 0.15 18.12
N LYS A 30 -34.40 1.02 19.13
CA LYS A 30 -34.11 2.46 18.92
C LYS A 30 -32.65 2.68 18.53
N PHE A 31 -31.73 1.96 19.16
CA PHE A 31 -30.29 2.05 18.88
C PHE A 31 -29.97 1.57 17.46
N GLU A 32 -30.51 0.41 17.06
CA GLU A 32 -30.35 -0.10 15.69
C GLU A 32 -30.98 0.83 14.65
N LYS A 33 -32.18 1.39 14.92
CA LYS A 33 -32.77 2.41 14.05
C LYS A 33 -31.92 3.67 13.94
N PHE A 34 -31.27 4.09 15.02
CA PHE A 34 -30.36 5.24 15.01
C PHE A 34 -29.12 4.96 14.17
N LYS A 35 -28.46 3.81 14.38
CA LYS A 35 -27.33 3.34 13.55
C LYS A 35 -27.69 3.28 12.08
N SER A 36 -28.82 2.67 11.74
CA SER A 36 -29.29 2.57 10.36
C SER A 36 -29.55 3.95 9.73
N ARG A 37 -30.14 4.89 10.48
CA ARG A 37 -30.32 6.27 10.01
C ARG A 37 -29.00 7.01 9.82
N ASP A 38 -28.05 6.84 10.75
CA ASP A 38 -26.72 7.43 10.63
C ASP A 38 -25.96 6.89 9.42
N LEU A 39 -25.98 5.57 9.24
CA LEU A 39 -25.39 4.89 8.08
C LEU A 39 -26.00 5.39 6.76
N LYS A 40 -27.33 5.52 6.70
CA LYS A 40 -28.03 6.08 5.54
C LYS A 40 -27.61 7.54 5.25
N LYS A 41 -27.39 8.35 6.29
CA LYS A 41 -26.89 9.73 6.12
C LYS A 41 -25.47 9.75 5.58
N LYS A 42 -24.57 8.93 6.13
CA LYS A 42 -23.17 8.80 5.67
C LYS A 42 -23.12 8.33 4.22
N LEU A 43 -23.92 7.34 3.85
CA LEU A 43 -24.04 6.86 2.48
C LEU A 43 -24.54 7.96 1.54
N LYS A 44 -25.59 8.70 1.93
CA LYS A 44 -26.12 9.81 1.12
C LYS A 44 -25.07 10.91 0.95
N LEU A 45 -24.32 11.24 2.00
CA LEU A 45 -23.25 12.22 1.93
C LEU A 45 -22.15 11.75 0.97
N ALA A 46 -21.70 10.50 1.10
CA ALA A 46 -20.72 9.90 0.20
C ALA A 46 -21.18 9.95 -1.27
N LEU A 47 -22.43 9.59 -1.55
CA LEU A 47 -23.00 9.66 -2.90
C LEU A 47 -23.07 11.09 -3.44
N VAL A 48 -23.42 12.07 -2.61
CA VAL A 48 -23.43 13.49 -3.02
C VAL A 48 -22.02 13.98 -3.30
N THR A 49 -21.04 13.57 -2.48
CA THR A 49 -19.64 13.88 -2.72
C THR A 49 -19.17 13.26 -4.03
N ILE A 50 -19.39 11.96 -4.26
CA ILE A 50 -19.06 11.28 -5.52
C ILE A 50 -19.67 12.04 -6.70
N ARG A 51 -20.97 12.34 -6.67
CA ARG A 51 -21.66 13.05 -7.75
C ARG A 51 -21.13 14.47 -7.99
N LYS A 52 -20.79 15.21 -6.92
CA LYS A 52 -20.19 16.55 -7.02
C LYS A 52 -18.80 16.49 -7.64
N MET A 53 -18.06 15.42 -7.36
CA MET A 53 -16.73 15.18 -7.90
C MET A 53 -16.82 14.73 -9.36
N GLU A 54 -17.72 13.80 -9.71
CA GLU A 54 -18.00 13.39 -11.11
C GLU A 54 -18.48 14.56 -12.00
N GLY A 55 -19.24 15.50 -11.43
CA GLY A 55 -19.73 16.68 -12.14
C GLY A 55 -18.68 17.78 -12.38
N ASN A 56 -17.48 17.68 -11.77
CA ASN A 56 -16.41 18.63 -11.97
C ASN A 56 -15.15 17.91 -12.51
N PRO A 57 -14.84 18.05 -13.82
CA PRO A 57 -13.74 17.32 -14.45
C PRO A 57 -12.38 17.60 -13.79
N ASP A 58 -12.17 18.78 -13.22
CA ASP A 58 -10.93 19.14 -12.53
C ASP A 58 -10.74 18.37 -11.21
N LEU A 59 -11.84 17.99 -10.55
CA LEU A 59 -11.82 17.22 -9.30
C LEU A 59 -11.72 15.72 -9.56
N VAL A 60 -12.28 15.21 -10.66
CA VAL A 60 -12.07 13.81 -11.11
C VAL A 60 -10.61 13.55 -11.45
N HIS A 61 -9.90 14.55 -11.98
CA HIS A 61 -8.47 14.46 -12.28
C HIS A 61 -7.57 14.89 -11.12
N ALA A 62 -8.14 15.25 -9.97
CA ALA A 62 -7.34 15.60 -8.81
C ALA A 62 -6.51 14.40 -8.34
N ARG A 63 -5.21 14.61 -8.11
CA ARG A 63 -4.28 13.53 -7.74
C ARG A 63 -4.72 12.78 -6.48
N GLU A 64 -5.13 13.51 -5.44
CA GLU A 64 -5.57 12.92 -4.17
C GLU A 64 -6.76 11.98 -4.39
N PHE A 65 -7.71 12.38 -5.23
CA PHE A 65 -8.84 11.55 -5.62
C PHE A 65 -8.39 10.27 -6.36
N ASN A 66 -7.44 10.39 -7.30
CA ASN A 66 -6.90 9.22 -8.01
C ASN A 66 -6.18 8.25 -7.08
N LEU A 67 -5.41 8.74 -6.11
CA LEU A 67 -4.70 7.90 -5.13
C LEU A 67 -5.65 7.25 -4.12
N ASP A 68 -6.66 7.98 -3.65
CA ASP A 68 -7.67 7.43 -2.74
C ASP A 68 -8.58 6.42 -3.44
N TYR A 69 -8.93 6.68 -4.71
CA TYR A 69 -9.61 5.70 -5.56
C TYR A 69 -8.76 4.46 -5.79
N LEU A 70 -7.47 4.63 -6.08
CA LEU A 70 -6.54 3.52 -6.23
C LEU A 70 -6.49 2.69 -4.94
N ARG A 71 -6.34 3.32 -3.76
CA ARG A 71 -6.35 2.62 -2.47
C ARG A 71 -7.63 1.81 -2.26
N MET A 72 -8.79 2.43 -2.47
CA MET A 72 -10.09 1.74 -2.37
C MET A 72 -10.21 0.58 -3.37
N ARG A 73 -9.67 0.72 -4.59
CA ARG A 73 -9.67 -0.35 -5.59
C ARG A 73 -8.68 -1.45 -5.28
N MET A 74 -7.58 -1.16 -4.59
CA MET A 74 -6.63 -2.17 -4.13
C MET A 74 -7.22 -3.12 -3.06
N ASP A 75 -8.36 -2.79 -2.45
CA ASP A 75 -9.16 -3.70 -1.61
C ASP A 75 -9.88 -4.78 -2.41
N GLU A 76 -10.11 -4.57 -3.71
CA GLU A 76 -10.79 -5.52 -4.57
C GLU A 76 -9.81 -6.61 -5.02
N GLU A 77 -10.11 -7.89 -4.69
CA GLU A 77 -9.21 -9.02 -4.92
C GLU A 77 -8.73 -9.14 -6.39
N VAL A 78 -9.65 -8.99 -7.34
CA VAL A 78 -9.34 -9.11 -8.77
C VAL A 78 -8.47 -7.95 -9.25
N PHE A 79 -8.82 -6.72 -8.87
CA PHE A 79 -8.06 -5.54 -9.24
C PHE A 79 -6.65 -5.59 -8.64
N HIS A 80 -6.56 -5.91 -7.35
CA HIS A 80 -5.31 -6.10 -6.64
C HIS A 80 -4.41 -7.12 -7.33
N TYR A 81 -4.96 -8.31 -7.65
CA TYR A 81 -4.22 -9.37 -8.32
C TYR A 81 -3.65 -8.94 -9.67
N VAL A 82 -4.46 -8.27 -10.51
CA VAL A 82 -4.03 -7.78 -11.83
C VAL A 82 -2.90 -6.76 -11.70
N VAL A 83 -3.05 -5.77 -10.80
CA VAL A 83 -2.06 -4.71 -10.59
C VAL A 83 -0.75 -5.29 -10.05
N VAL A 84 -0.81 -6.11 -9.01
CA VAL A 84 0.39 -6.72 -8.39
C VAL A 84 1.12 -7.62 -9.38
N ASN A 85 0.41 -8.41 -10.18
CA ASN A 85 1.05 -9.25 -11.20
C ASN A 85 1.70 -8.43 -12.30
N GLN A 86 1.06 -7.34 -12.74
CA GLN A 86 1.67 -6.45 -13.71
C GLN A 86 2.98 -5.87 -13.16
N ILE A 87 3.00 -5.44 -11.90
CA ILE A 87 4.20 -4.95 -11.22
C ILE A 87 5.28 -6.05 -11.15
N LYS A 88 4.92 -7.26 -10.69
CA LYS A 88 5.81 -8.42 -10.63
C LYS A 88 6.50 -8.69 -11.97
N MET A 89 5.73 -8.70 -13.06
CA MET A 89 6.25 -8.90 -14.41
C MET A 89 7.18 -7.76 -14.84
N LYS A 90 6.76 -6.50 -14.68
CA LYS A 90 7.54 -5.33 -15.11
C LYS A 90 8.85 -5.18 -14.34
N VAL A 91 8.85 -5.37 -13.02
CA VAL A 91 10.06 -5.33 -12.20
C VAL A 91 11.01 -6.45 -12.60
N THR A 92 10.50 -7.68 -12.79
CA THR A 92 11.33 -8.83 -13.19
C THR A 92 11.97 -8.61 -14.56
N GLN A 93 11.24 -8.03 -15.50
CA GLN A 93 11.73 -7.80 -16.87
C GLN A 93 12.70 -6.61 -16.95
N LEU A 94 12.28 -5.44 -16.49
CA LEU A 94 13.02 -4.19 -16.68
C LEU A 94 14.14 -4.06 -15.65
N VAL A 95 13.78 -4.13 -14.37
CA VAL A 95 14.77 -3.99 -13.28
C VAL A 95 15.65 -5.22 -13.20
N GLY A 96 15.10 -6.42 -13.42
CA GLY A 96 15.89 -7.65 -13.50
C GLY A 96 16.95 -7.60 -14.61
N ALA A 97 16.62 -7.04 -15.78
CA ALA A 97 17.61 -6.81 -16.85
C ALA A 97 18.65 -5.77 -16.44
N ALA A 98 18.22 -4.63 -15.87
CA ALA A 98 19.11 -3.58 -15.37
C ALA A 98 20.03 -4.07 -14.24
N LEU A 99 19.63 -5.08 -13.48
CA LEU A 99 20.41 -5.71 -12.40
C LEU A 99 21.40 -6.78 -12.87
N ARG A 100 21.35 -7.25 -14.12
CA ARG A 100 22.31 -8.24 -14.63
C ARG A 100 23.70 -7.64 -14.80
N PRO A 101 24.79 -8.42 -14.63
CA PRO A 101 26.13 -7.97 -14.97
C PRO A 101 26.17 -7.60 -16.46
N SER A 102 26.55 -6.37 -16.79
CA SER A 102 26.84 -5.98 -18.17
C SER A 102 28.32 -6.24 -18.43
N THR A 103 28.62 -6.95 -19.51
CA THR A 103 29.98 -7.24 -20.00
C THR A 103 30.71 -5.98 -20.46
N ASP A 104 30.00 -4.89 -20.77
CA ASP A 104 30.59 -3.67 -21.34
C ASP A 104 31.46 -2.89 -20.34
N LYS A 105 31.26 -3.09 -19.04
CA LYS A 105 32.06 -2.44 -17.98
C LYS A 105 33.12 -3.35 -17.36
N VAL A 106 33.13 -4.64 -17.71
CA VAL A 106 34.12 -5.61 -17.20
C VAL A 106 35.50 -5.38 -17.82
N GLN A 107 35.58 -4.76 -19.00
CA GLN A 107 36.84 -4.45 -19.68
C GLN A 107 37.65 -3.30 -19.07
N ALA A 108 37.09 -2.52 -18.14
CA ALA A 108 37.75 -1.35 -17.55
C ALA A 108 38.39 -1.60 -16.18
N GLY A 109 38.41 -2.82 -15.64
CA GLY A 109 39.15 -3.16 -14.41
C GLY A 109 38.71 -2.47 -13.11
N VAL A 110 37.70 -1.59 -13.13
CA VAL A 110 37.21 -0.86 -11.97
C VAL A 110 35.89 -1.47 -11.50
N ILE A 111 35.96 -2.57 -10.74
CA ILE A 111 34.82 -3.06 -9.96
C ILE A 111 35.06 -2.69 -8.49
N ALA A 112 34.85 -1.41 -8.16
CA ALA A 112 34.90 -0.94 -6.77
C ALA A 112 33.69 -0.08 -6.36
N GLY A 113 32.78 0.23 -7.28
CA GLY A 113 31.60 1.07 -7.02
C GLY A 113 30.29 0.33 -7.28
N GLY A 114 29.26 0.63 -6.48
CA GLY A 114 27.89 0.19 -6.75
C GLY A 114 27.36 0.78 -8.05
N ARG A 115 26.45 0.07 -8.73
CA ARG A 115 25.85 0.53 -10.00
C ARG A 115 24.51 1.22 -9.73
N ASN A 116 24.36 2.46 -10.18
CA ASN A 116 23.07 3.15 -10.17
C ASN A 116 22.12 2.52 -11.18
N ILE A 117 20.89 2.31 -10.75
CA ILE A 117 19.75 1.81 -11.49
C ILE A 117 18.68 2.88 -11.36
N ASP A 118 18.20 3.37 -12.49
CA ASP A 118 17.08 4.31 -12.57
C ASP A 118 16.15 3.79 -13.66
N GLU A 119 15.10 3.08 -13.23
CA GLU A 119 14.16 2.44 -14.13
C GLU A 119 12.75 2.93 -13.82
N SER A 120 11.95 3.17 -14.86
CA SER A 120 10.55 3.56 -14.69
C SER A 120 9.62 2.82 -15.65
N PHE A 121 8.41 2.53 -15.18
CA PHE A 121 7.41 1.85 -15.98
C PHE A 121 5.98 2.21 -15.55
N ASP A 122 5.06 2.09 -16.51
CA ASP A 122 3.65 2.41 -16.33
C ASP A 122 2.86 1.17 -15.91
N VAL A 123 2.03 1.33 -14.89
CA VAL A 123 0.99 0.39 -14.48
C VAL A 123 -0.30 0.81 -15.17
N THR A 124 -0.93 -0.12 -15.87
CA THR A 124 -2.08 0.15 -16.75
C THR A 124 -3.30 -0.63 -16.34
N TYR A 125 -4.48 -0.07 -16.56
CA TYR A 125 -5.74 -0.78 -16.44
C TYR A 125 -6.46 -0.82 -17.78
N GLU A 126 -7.19 -1.90 -18.00
CA GLU A 126 -8.03 -2.06 -19.19
C GLU A 126 -9.48 -1.82 -18.77
N VAL A 127 -10.15 -0.90 -19.45
CA VAL A 127 -11.58 -0.63 -19.25
C VAL A 127 -12.33 -1.04 -20.49
N GLU A 128 -13.34 -1.88 -20.29
CA GLU A 128 -14.34 -2.14 -21.32
C GLU A 128 -15.17 -0.87 -21.54
N THR A 129 -15.05 -0.27 -22.72
CA THR A 129 -15.93 0.84 -23.09
C THR A 129 -17.27 0.32 -23.61
N GLN A 130 -18.30 1.18 -23.57
CA GLN A 130 -19.66 0.87 -24.02
C GLN A 130 -19.74 0.42 -25.50
N GLU A 131 -18.68 0.60 -26.29
CA GLU A 131 -18.57 0.17 -27.68
C GLU A 131 -17.87 -1.20 -27.86
N GLY A 132 -17.58 -1.93 -26.78
CA GLY A 132 -16.84 -3.20 -26.83
C GLY A 132 -15.36 -3.05 -27.17
N LYS A 133 -14.83 -1.82 -27.17
CA LYS A 133 -13.40 -1.54 -27.32
C LYS A 133 -12.73 -1.45 -25.96
N TRP A 134 -11.63 -2.18 -25.79
CA TRP A 134 -10.83 -2.13 -24.57
C TRP A 134 -9.89 -0.92 -24.65
N ASN A 135 -10.14 0.09 -23.81
CA ASN A 135 -9.24 1.23 -23.69
C ASN A 135 -8.25 0.98 -22.57
N ARG A 136 -6.95 1.06 -22.90
CA ARG A 136 -5.86 0.92 -21.95
C ARG A 136 -5.50 2.29 -21.38
N GLY A 137 -5.81 2.50 -20.09
CA GLY A 137 -5.41 3.70 -19.35
C GLY A 137 -4.17 3.44 -18.50
N VAL A 138 -3.38 4.48 -18.23
CA VAL A 138 -2.30 4.43 -17.23
C VAL A 138 -2.88 4.78 -15.86
N LEU A 139 -2.73 3.89 -14.88
CA LEU A 139 -3.14 4.15 -13.49
C LEU A 139 -2.11 5.05 -12.80
N PHE A 140 -0.85 4.61 -12.81
CA PHE A 140 0.27 5.32 -12.23
C PHE A 140 1.59 4.81 -12.82
N ARG A 141 2.65 5.58 -12.61
CA ARG A 141 4.02 5.22 -12.98
C ARG A 141 4.81 4.84 -11.73
N ILE A 142 5.71 3.88 -11.84
CA ILE A 142 6.68 3.55 -10.79
C ILE A 142 8.07 3.95 -11.29
N SER A 143 8.86 4.62 -10.45
CA SER A 143 10.29 4.90 -10.67
C SER A 143 11.09 4.31 -9.52
N ILE A 144 12.09 3.51 -9.89
CA ILE A 144 12.96 2.79 -8.97
C ILE A 144 14.38 3.32 -9.15
N LYS A 145 14.91 3.96 -8.11
CA LYS A 145 16.29 4.46 -8.08
C LYS A 145 17.07 3.77 -6.98
N LEU A 146 18.00 2.91 -7.38
CA LEU A 146 18.74 2.04 -6.48
C LEU A 146 20.20 1.98 -6.87
N ILE A 147 21.07 1.76 -5.89
CA ILE A 147 22.47 1.42 -6.10
C ILE A 147 22.61 -0.09 -5.90
N LYS A 148 22.95 -0.82 -6.97
CA LYS A 148 23.23 -2.25 -6.90
C LYS A 148 24.61 -2.48 -6.29
N LEU A 149 24.61 -3.11 -5.11
CA LEU A 149 25.82 -3.59 -4.46
C LEU A 149 26.30 -4.93 -5.08
N PRO A 150 27.61 -5.14 -5.34
CA PRO A 150 28.11 -6.35 -5.98
C PRO A 150 27.81 -7.65 -5.21
N THR A 151 27.77 -7.58 -3.88
CA THR A 151 27.59 -8.73 -2.98
C THR A 151 26.16 -9.28 -2.95
N GLN A 152 25.18 -8.51 -3.40
CA GLN A 152 23.77 -8.87 -3.32
C GLN A 152 23.31 -9.62 -4.57
N SER A 153 22.43 -10.63 -4.44
CA SER A 153 21.91 -11.32 -5.63
C SER A 153 20.88 -10.45 -6.35
N SER A 154 20.94 -10.43 -7.69
CA SER A 154 19.99 -9.67 -8.50
C SER A 154 18.56 -10.20 -8.35
N GLY A 155 18.40 -11.52 -8.22
CA GLY A 155 17.10 -12.16 -7.96
C GLY A 155 16.48 -11.73 -6.62
N ALA A 156 17.25 -11.79 -5.52
CA ALA A 156 16.74 -11.35 -4.22
C ALA A 156 16.41 -9.85 -4.19
N THR A 157 17.19 -9.03 -4.92
CA THR A 157 16.88 -7.60 -5.06
C THR A 157 15.53 -7.39 -5.75
N VAL A 158 15.26 -8.12 -6.85
CA VAL A 158 13.96 -8.05 -7.56
C VAL A 158 12.81 -8.44 -6.63
N THR A 159 12.95 -9.54 -5.88
CA THR A 159 11.92 -9.98 -4.93
C THR A 159 11.67 -8.94 -3.85
N GLN A 160 12.73 -8.37 -3.26
CA GLN A 160 12.60 -7.31 -2.25
C GLN A 160 11.90 -6.05 -2.78
N ILE A 161 12.18 -5.66 -4.02
CA ILE A 161 11.47 -4.55 -4.67
C ILE A 161 9.98 -4.85 -4.79
N ILE A 162 9.64 -6.05 -5.28
CA ILE A 162 8.25 -6.48 -5.46
C ILE A 162 7.51 -6.46 -4.12
N GLU A 163 8.09 -7.08 -3.09
CA GLU A 163 7.50 -7.14 -1.74
C GLU A 163 7.32 -5.74 -1.14
N CYS A 164 8.29 -4.85 -1.33
CA CYS A 164 8.17 -3.47 -0.86
C CYS A 164 7.01 -2.72 -1.54
N VAL A 165 6.86 -2.86 -2.86
CA VAL A 165 5.76 -2.21 -3.59
C VAL A 165 4.41 -2.81 -3.22
N GLU A 166 4.33 -4.14 -3.11
CA GLU A 166 3.10 -4.85 -2.73
C GLU A 166 2.64 -4.46 -1.33
N ASN A 167 3.56 -4.43 -0.35
CA ASN A 167 3.26 -3.99 1.02
C ASN A 167 2.86 -2.52 1.09
N PHE A 168 3.47 -1.65 0.29
CA PHE A 168 3.11 -0.22 0.26
C PHE A 168 1.72 0.03 -0.34
N LEU A 169 1.31 -0.77 -1.34
CA LEU A 169 0.00 -0.66 -1.97
C LEU A 169 -1.08 -1.47 -1.25
N ALA A 170 -0.72 -2.27 -0.24
CA ALA A 170 -1.65 -3.08 0.52
C ALA A 170 -2.68 -2.18 1.25
N PRO A 171 -3.98 -2.46 1.13
CA PRO A 171 -5.00 -1.70 1.82
C PRO A 171 -4.91 -1.94 3.33
N THR A 172 -4.46 -0.92 4.06
CA THR A 172 -4.47 -0.89 5.53
C THR A 172 -3.96 -2.18 6.19
N THR A 173 -2.72 -2.57 5.93
CA THR A 173 -1.98 -3.25 7.00
C THR A 173 -1.41 -2.19 7.92
N ASN A 174 -1.80 -2.33 9.19
CA ASN A 174 -1.49 -1.51 10.34
C ASN A 174 0.02 -1.56 10.66
N ASN A 175 0.84 -1.03 9.75
CA ASN A 175 2.29 -1.15 9.79
C ASN A 175 2.88 0.25 9.99
N GLU A 176 2.42 0.96 11.03
CA GLU A 176 2.99 2.25 11.46
C GLU A 176 4.51 2.14 11.73
N SER A 177 5.02 0.93 11.97
CA SER A 177 6.42 0.63 12.21
C SER A 177 7.15 -0.07 11.05
N TRP A 178 6.49 -0.32 9.91
CA TRP A 178 7.15 -0.98 8.79
C TRP A 178 8.11 -0.02 8.07
N GLN A 179 9.37 -0.44 7.99
CA GLN A 179 10.40 0.28 7.26
C GLN A 179 10.83 -0.57 6.05
N PRO A 180 10.55 -0.12 4.82
CA PRO A 180 10.97 -0.85 3.63
C PRO A 180 12.49 -0.85 3.52
N ALA A 181 13.05 -2.01 3.19
CA ALA A 181 14.48 -2.18 3.01
C ALA A 181 14.79 -3.04 1.79
N ILE A 182 15.75 -2.59 0.99
CA ILE A 182 16.24 -3.29 -0.20
C ILE A 182 17.76 -3.39 -0.07
N GLN A 183 18.30 -4.59 -0.24
CA GLN A 183 19.72 -4.89 -0.05
C GLN A 183 20.24 -4.56 1.37
N GLY A 184 19.35 -4.61 2.37
CA GLY A 184 19.68 -4.24 3.75
C GLY A 184 19.79 -2.73 4.00
N GLN A 185 19.42 -1.90 3.02
CA GLN A 185 19.38 -0.45 3.15
C GLN A 185 17.94 0.02 3.20
N VAL A 186 17.66 1.01 4.06
CA VAL A 186 16.34 1.65 4.16
C VAL A 186 16.02 2.37 2.86
N VAL A 187 14.78 2.22 2.42
CA VAL A 187 14.26 2.82 1.19
C VAL A 187 13.15 3.79 1.55
N LEU A 188 13.07 4.91 0.84
CA LEU A 188 11.94 5.82 0.88
C LEU A 188 10.99 5.46 -0.25
N ILE A 189 9.73 5.20 0.09
CA ILE A 189 8.65 4.98 -0.88
C ILE A 189 7.63 6.09 -0.70
N SER A 190 7.39 6.88 -1.75
CA SER A 190 6.45 8.00 -1.68
C SER A 190 5.85 8.33 -3.03
N TRP A 191 4.65 8.92 -3.01
CA TRP A 191 4.02 9.48 -4.19
C TRP A 191 4.62 10.87 -4.49
N ASP A 192 5.19 11.06 -5.68
CA ASP A 192 5.70 12.36 -6.10
C ASP A 192 4.55 13.35 -6.32
N GLN A 193 4.58 14.43 -5.54
CA GLN A 193 3.59 15.48 -5.57
C GLN A 193 3.79 16.51 -6.70
N LYS A 194 4.83 16.40 -7.51
CA LYS A 194 5.10 17.32 -8.64
C LYS A 194 4.76 16.73 -10.00
N ALA A 195 4.76 15.40 -10.15
CA ALA A 195 4.41 14.73 -11.40
C ALA A 195 2.96 15.00 -11.83
N LYS A 196 2.78 15.57 -13.04
CA LYS A 196 1.49 15.71 -13.75
C LYS A 196 1.67 15.19 -15.18
N PRO A 197 0.66 14.57 -15.80
CA PRO A 197 -0.70 14.30 -15.32
C PRO A 197 -0.85 12.99 -14.53
N THR A 198 0.09 12.04 -14.68
CA THR A 198 0.01 10.70 -14.10
C THR A 198 0.66 10.66 -12.72
N PRO A 199 0.03 10.03 -11.69
CA PRO A 199 0.67 9.81 -10.39
C PRO A 199 1.97 9.01 -10.55
N LEU A 200 3.03 9.43 -9.86
CA LEU A 200 4.33 8.76 -9.88
C LEU A 200 4.67 8.25 -8.47
N LEU A 201 4.88 6.94 -8.35
CA LEU A 201 5.41 6.28 -7.17
C LEU A 201 6.93 6.22 -7.28
N VAL A 202 7.63 6.78 -6.31
CA VAL A 202 9.08 6.88 -6.30
C VAL A 202 9.64 6.00 -5.18
N ILE A 203 10.63 5.17 -5.52
CA ILE A 203 11.32 4.24 -4.63
C ILE A 203 12.81 4.57 -4.68
N GLU A 204 13.35 5.13 -3.60
CA GLU A 204 14.73 5.62 -3.55
C GLU A 204 15.46 5.07 -2.32
N GLN A 205 16.68 4.57 -2.49
CA GLN A 205 17.52 4.21 -1.34
C GLN A 205 17.95 5.45 -0.56
N SER A 206 17.80 5.42 0.77
CA SER A 206 18.27 6.49 1.64
C SER A 206 19.80 6.53 1.68
N GLU A 207 20.38 7.72 1.51
CA GLU A 207 21.83 7.94 1.62
C GLU A 207 22.35 7.73 3.05
N GLU A 208 21.48 7.83 4.05
CA GLU A 208 21.85 7.72 5.47
C GLU A 208 22.36 6.31 5.85
N GLY A 209 21.95 5.28 5.11
CA GLY A 209 22.37 3.88 5.35
C GLY A 209 23.76 3.54 4.79
N LEU A 210 24.36 4.38 3.94
CA LEU A 210 25.65 4.09 3.30
C LEU A 210 26.86 4.32 4.22
N ASN A 211 26.67 5.14 5.27
CA ASN A 211 27.77 5.61 6.12
C ASN A 211 28.18 4.62 7.24
N ILE A 212 27.41 3.54 7.44
CA ILE A 212 27.65 2.58 8.54
C ILE A 212 28.54 1.40 8.10
N THR A 213 28.69 1.16 6.79
CA THR A 213 29.48 0.03 6.25
C THR A 213 30.90 0.41 5.84
N ARG A 214 31.28 1.70 5.84
CA ARG A 214 32.69 2.12 5.73
C ARG A 214 33.36 2.13 7.11
N LYS A 215 33.45 0.97 7.76
CA LYS A 215 34.44 0.81 8.84
C LYS A 215 35.83 0.74 8.19
N ASN A 216 36.63 1.75 8.48
CA ASN A 216 37.99 1.99 8.01
C ASN A 216 38.85 0.71 7.91
N PRO A 217 39.65 0.52 6.83
CA PRO A 217 40.75 -0.43 6.91
C PRO A 217 41.72 0.06 7.98
N VAL A 218 41.95 -0.78 8.99
CA VAL A 218 42.97 -0.54 10.02
C VAL A 218 44.32 -0.37 9.32
N PRO A 219 45.08 0.72 9.55
CA PRO A 219 46.42 0.86 8.99
C PRO A 219 47.32 -0.22 9.62
N SER A 220 47.93 -1.04 8.77
CA SER A 220 48.92 -2.02 9.19
C SER A 220 50.14 -1.29 9.73
N HIS A 221 50.36 -1.38 11.04
CA HIS A 221 51.58 -0.89 11.66
C HIS A 221 52.73 -1.80 11.24
N ARG A 222 53.55 -1.32 10.30
CA ARG A 222 54.81 -1.95 9.90
C ARG A 222 55.81 -1.73 11.04
N SER A 223 56.07 -2.77 11.83
CA SER A 223 57.22 -2.80 12.74
C SER A 223 58.49 -2.89 11.89
N SER A 224 59.32 -1.86 11.96
CA SER A 224 60.71 -1.89 11.53
C SER A 224 61.54 -1.89 12.80
N SER A 225 62.26 -2.97 13.06
CA SER A 225 63.29 -3.02 14.11
C SER A 225 64.62 -3.28 13.44
N HIS A 226 65.42 -2.22 13.34
CA HIS A 226 66.87 -2.31 13.28
C HIS A 226 67.39 -2.80 14.64
N HIS A 227 68.18 -3.87 14.64
CA HIS A 227 69.51 -3.96 15.25
C HIS A 227 70.13 -5.33 14.98
#